data_AF-A0A7C6K8C5-F1
#
_entry.id   AF-A0A7C6K8C5-F1
#
_cell.length_a   1.000
_cell.length_b   1.000
_cell.length_c   1.000
_cell.angle_alpha   90.00
_cell.angle_beta   90.00
_cell.angle_gamma   90.00
#
_symmetry.space_group_name_H-M   'P 1'
#
loop_
_entity.id
_entity.type
_entity.pdbx_description
1 polymer ?
#
loop_
_entity_poly.entity_id
_entity_poly.type
_entity_poly.pdbx_seq_one_letter_code
_entity_poly.pdbx_strand_id
1 'polypeptide(L)' 'MAKPTVAFFKFSSCAGCQLNVLNLEPVLLDIVGAIDIRYFVMAKRENF' A
#
# COMPACT_ATOMS: atom_id res chain seq x y z
N MET A 1 -16.23 9.26 -9.70
CA MET A 1 -15.51 9.70 -8.48
C MET A 1 -14.04 9.34 -8.65
N ALA A 2 -13.11 10.20 -8.24
CA ALA A 2 -11.69 9.85 -8.22
C ALA A 2 -11.42 8.79 -7.14
N LYS A 3 -10.50 7.86 -7.38
CA LYS A 3 -10.07 6.88 -6.38
C LYS A 3 -9.46 7.62 -5.18
N PRO A 4 -9.69 7.19 -3.93
CA PRO A 4 -9.03 7.75 -2.77
C PRO A 4 -7.51 7.59 -2.87
N THR A 5 -6.77 8.64 -2.54
CA THR A 5 -5.31 8.63 -2.51
C THR A 5 -4.81 8.12 -1.17
N VAL A 6 -3.92 7.13 -1.17
CA VAL A 6 -3.40 6.47 0.04
C VAL A 6 -1.88 6.40 0.02
N ALA A 7 -1.26 6.53 1.19
CA ALA A 7 0.17 6.39 1.41
C ALA A 7 0.46 5.54 2.65
N PHE A 8 1.44 4.65 2.55
CA PHE A 8 1.88 3.75 3.61
C PHE A 8 3.17 4.28 4.24
N PHE A 9 3.04 4.98 5.37
CA PHE A 9 4.19 5.49 6.10
C PHE A 9 4.66 4.50 7.16
N LYS A 10 5.99 4.42 7.30
CA LYS A 10 6.67 3.69 8.36
C LYS A 10 7.58 4.68 9.08
N PHE A 11 7.51 4.70 10.41
CA PHE A 11 8.43 5.47 11.26
C PHE A 11 9.46 4.49 11.85
N SER A 12 9.54 4.34 13.17
CA SER A 12 10.41 3.35 13.82
C SER A 12 9.72 1.98 13.91
N SER A 13 9.87 1.14 12.89
CA SER A 13 9.32 -0.23 12.84
C SER A 13 10.08 -1.12 11.84
N CYS A 14 9.93 -2.45 11.99
CA CYS A 14 10.50 -3.47 11.10
C CYS A 14 9.86 -3.55 9.70
N ALA A 15 8.83 -2.73 9.41
CA ALA A 15 7.98 -2.82 8.21
C ALA A 15 7.05 -4.06 8.16
N GLY A 16 6.89 -4.79 9.26
CA GLY A 16 5.96 -5.93 9.32
C GLY A 16 4.51 -5.57 8.96
N CYS A 17 4.05 -4.38 9.34
CA CYS A 17 2.70 -3.92 8.98
C CYS A 17 2.54 -3.74 7.45
N GLN A 18 3.58 -3.27 6.77
CA GLN A 18 3.58 -3.11 5.32
C GLN A 18 3.63 -4.47 4.61
N LEU A 19 4.39 -5.43 5.15
CA LEU A 19 4.38 -6.81 4.67
C LEU A 19 3.00 -7.47 4.85
N ASN A 20 2.34 -7.23 5.98
CA ASN A 20 1.02 -7.78 6.25
C ASN A 20 -0.04 -7.30 5.25
N VAL A 21 0.09 -6.06 4.75
CA VAL A 21 -0.77 -5.54 3.67
C VAL A 21 -0.57 -6.33 2.37
N LEU A 22 0.67 -6.73 2.05
CA LEU A 22 0.95 -7.58 0.87
C LEU A 22 0.43 -9.02 1.05
N ASN A 23 0.27 -9.47 2.29
CA ASN A 23 -0.28 -10.78 2.61
C ASN A 23 -1.82 -10.81 2.69
N LEU A 24 -2.52 -9.78 2.19
CA LEU A 24 -3.98 -9.75 2.13
C LEU A 24 -4.57 -10.65 1.02
N GLU A 25 -3.72 -11.35 0.27
CA GLU A 25 -4.02 -12.41 -0.69
C GLU A 25 -5.33 -12.19 -1.49
N PRO A 26 -6.48 -12.82 -1.18
CA PRO A 26 -7.64 -12.76 -2.06
C PRO A 26 -8.22 -11.35 -2.22
N VAL A 27 -8.07 -10.47 -1.23
CA VAL A 27 -8.64 -9.11 -1.27
C VAL A 27 -7.61 -8.04 -1.68
N LEU A 28 -6.33 -8.41 -1.85
CA LEU A 28 -5.28 -7.46 -2.18
C LEU A 28 -5.58 -6.73 -3.50
N LEU A 29 -5.99 -7.47 -4.53
CA LEU A 29 -6.28 -6.91 -5.85
C LEU A 29 -7.48 -5.96 -5.84
N ASP A 30 -8.50 -6.26 -5.04
CA ASP A 30 -9.67 -5.39 -4.88
C ASP A 30 -9.29 -4.07 -4.21
N ILE A 31 -8.45 -4.14 -3.16
CA ILE A 31 -7.99 -2.95 -2.43
C ILE A 31 -7.13 -2.06 -3.33
N VAL A 32 -6.12 -2.62 -4.01
CA VAL A 32 -5.26 -1.82 -4.93
C VAL A 32 -6.03 -1.33 -6.15
N GLY A 33 -7.08 -2.04 -6.56
CA GLY A 33 -8.02 -1.60 -7.59
C GLY A 33 -8.88 -0.41 -7.16
N ALA A 34 -9.16 -0.28 -5.86
CA ALA A 34 -10.04 0.76 -5.32
C ALA A 34 -9.32 2.09 -4.97
N ILE A 35 -7.99 2.10 -4.79
CA ILE A 35 -7.22 3.27 -4.32
C ILE A 35 -6.11 3.70 -5.30
N ASP A 36 -5.66 4.96 -5.20
CA ASP A 36 -4.41 5.43 -5.81
C ASP A 36 -3.30 5.43 -4.75
N ILE A 37 -2.31 4.54 -4.90
CA ILE A 37 -1.19 4.44 -3.96
C ILE A 37 -0.12 5.44 -4.39
N ARG A 38 0.17 6.44 -3.55
CA ARG A 38 1.24 7.42 -3.84
C ARG A 38 2.60 7.01 -3.31
N TYR A 39 2.62 6.48 -2.09
CA TYR A 39 3.83 6.10 -1.39
C TYR A 39 3.66 4.73 -0.76
N PHE A 40 4.48 3.74 -1.16
CA PHE A 40 4.51 2.42 -0.54
C PHE A 40 5.85 1.72 -0.84
N VAL A 41 6.80 1.83 0.09
CA VAL A 41 8.19 1.37 -0.08
C VAL A 41 8.30 -0.11 -0.48
N MET A 42 7.43 -0.98 0.04
CA MET A 42 7.49 -2.42 -0.25
C MET A 42 6.83 -2.83 -1.58
N ALA A 43 6.03 -1.96 -2.21
CA ALA A 43 5.19 -2.35 -3.34
C ALA A 43 5.30 -1.43 -4.57
N LYS A 44 5.67 -0.15 -4.41
CA LYS A 44 5.87 0.79 -5.52
C LYS A 44 7.33 0.90 -5.90
N ARG A 45 7.57 0.79 -7.21
CA ARG A 45 8.86 1.07 -7.85
C ARG A 45 9.26 2.53 -7.72
N GLU A 46 8.32 3.44 -7.92
CA GLU A 46 8.53 4.89 -7.86
C GLU A 46 7.58 5.50 -6.84
N ASN A 47 8.15 6.25 -5.90
CA ASN A 47 7.45 6.93 -4.83
C ASN A 47 7.60 8.44 -5.07
N PHE A 48 6.48 9.18 -5.05
CA PHE A 48 6.41 10.60 -5.41
C PHE A 48 5.82 11.42 -4.27
#